data_AF-A0A3B9WQR1-F1
#
_entry.id   AF-A0A3B9WQR1-F1
#
_cell.length_a   1.000
_cell.length_b   1.000
_cell.length_c   1.000
_cell.angle_alpha   90.00
_cell.angle_beta   90.00
_cell.angle_gamma   90.00
#
_symmetry.space_group_name_H-M   'P 1'
#
loop_
_entity.id
_entity.type
_entity.pdbx_description
1 polymer ?
#
loop_
_entity_poly.entity_id
_entity_poly.type
_entity_poly.pdbx_seq_one_letter_code
_entity_poly.pdbx_strand_id
1 'polypeptide(L)'
;LPAHLQADPLGVQKFCIDIVDATADTVCAFKPQIAYFAAIGAEAQLQAVCDHIRTQYPHIVLILDAKRGDIGDTASLYAREAYERYQADAVTVNPYLGTDSLEPFLRTTGKGTIVLCRTSNPGSAEFQSQLINNEPLYQVIARTAATKWNTVGDCALVVGATYPTELAEVRAIVGDMPLLVPGIGAQGGDVQAAVTSGRTANGTGLIINSSRAVLYASNGTDFAHAARTVALSTRDAIRQFSN
;
A
#
# COMPACT_ATOMS: atom_id res chain seq x y z
N LEU A 1 9.89 6.01 18.07
CA LEU A 1 10.32 7.40 17.80
C LEU A 1 11.74 7.60 18.31
N PRO A 2 12.59 8.38 17.62
CA PRO A 2 13.85 8.88 18.14
C PRO A 2 13.66 9.52 19.53
N ALA A 3 14.67 9.40 20.41
CA ALA A 3 14.54 9.79 21.82
C ALA A 3 14.05 11.23 22.01
N HIS A 4 14.53 12.17 21.17
CA HIS A 4 14.16 13.58 21.24
C HIS A 4 12.69 13.88 20.86
N LEU A 5 12.00 12.95 20.21
CA LEU A 5 10.58 13.09 19.83
C LEU A 5 9.62 12.34 20.76
N GLN A 6 10.12 11.52 21.69
CA GLN A 6 9.27 10.67 22.53
C GLN A 6 8.43 11.45 23.54
N ALA A 7 8.95 12.56 24.05
CA ALA A 7 8.26 13.42 25.02
C ALA A 7 7.38 14.49 24.35
N ASP A 8 7.41 14.60 23.03
CA ASP A 8 6.64 15.60 22.29
C ASP A 8 5.23 15.06 21.99
N PRO A 9 4.15 15.76 22.38
CA PRO A 9 2.79 15.32 22.09
C PRO A 9 2.50 15.21 20.58
N LEU A 10 3.26 15.91 19.73
CA LEU A 10 3.21 15.85 18.27
C LEU A 10 4.35 15.00 17.68
N GLY A 11 5.02 14.20 18.49
CA GLY A 11 6.22 13.45 18.10
C GLY A 11 6.00 12.50 16.93
N VAL A 12 4.81 11.90 16.80
CA VAL A 12 4.47 11.03 15.66
C VAL A 12 4.30 11.85 14.39
N GLN A 13 3.55 12.95 14.44
CA GLN A 13 3.38 13.86 13.31
C GLN A 13 4.73 14.38 12.81
N LYS A 14 5.56 14.90 13.71
CA LYS A 14 6.89 15.45 13.37
C LYS A 14 7.77 14.40 12.72
N PHE A 15 7.87 13.23 13.36
CA PHE A 15 8.64 12.11 12.80
C PHE A 15 8.17 11.72 11.39
N CYS A 16 6.86 11.61 11.17
CA CYS A 16 6.33 11.25 9.86
C CYS A 16 6.56 12.35 8.80
N ILE A 17 6.37 13.63 9.15
CA ILE A 17 6.61 14.75 8.24
C ILE A 17 8.09 14.83 7.85
N ASP A 18 9.01 14.72 8.81
CA ASP A 18 10.46 14.76 8.53
C ASP A 18 10.89 13.61 7.60
N ILE A 19 10.29 12.42 7.74
CA ILE A 19 10.50 11.30 6.81
C ILE A 19 9.94 11.62 5.42
N VAL A 20 8.72 12.15 5.34
CA VAL A 20 8.07 12.53 4.08
C VAL A 20 8.95 13.53 3.33
N ASP A 21 9.35 14.62 3.99
CA ASP A 21 10.16 15.68 3.39
C ASP A 21 11.52 15.16 2.91
N ALA A 22 12.15 14.28 3.70
CA ALA A 22 13.44 13.71 3.33
C ALA A 22 13.37 12.70 2.17
N THR A 23 12.19 12.16 1.83
CA THR A 23 12.07 11.03 0.89
C THR A 23 11.17 11.30 -0.32
N ALA A 24 10.45 12.42 -0.37
CA ALA A 24 9.44 12.72 -1.39
C ALA A 24 9.94 12.57 -2.84
N ASP A 25 11.13 13.05 -3.18
CA ASP A 25 11.73 12.93 -4.52
C ASP A 25 12.22 11.52 -4.89
N THR A 26 12.10 10.55 -3.98
CA THR A 26 12.61 9.19 -4.14
C THR A 26 11.51 8.12 -4.26
N VAL A 27 10.26 8.49 -3.97
CA VAL A 27 9.13 7.56 -3.87
C VAL A 27 8.02 7.89 -4.89
N CYS A 28 7.25 6.88 -5.28
CA CYS A 28 6.03 7.08 -6.08
C CYS A 28 4.77 7.25 -5.23
N ALA A 29 4.79 6.78 -3.98
CA ALA A 29 3.64 6.83 -3.09
C ALA A 29 4.06 6.84 -1.61
N PHE A 30 3.25 7.50 -0.78
CA PHE A 30 3.28 7.33 0.67
C PHE A 30 2.09 6.48 1.11
N LYS A 31 2.32 5.57 2.06
CA LYS A 31 1.30 4.62 2.52
C LYS A 31 1.18 4.55 4.04
N PRO A 32 0.52 5.52 4.72
CA PRO A 32 0.23 5.41 6.14
C PRO A 32 -0.64 4.18 6.45
N GLN A 33 -0.25 3.42 7.48
CA GLN A 33 -1.01 2.29 8.00
C GLN A 33 -1.77 2.75 9.24
N ILE A 34 -3.10 2.89 9.11
CA ILE A 34 -3.95 3.57 10.10
C ILE A 34 -3.89 2.93 11.49
N ALA A 35 -3.66 1.62 11.56
CA ALA A 35 -3.60 0.88 12.82
C ALA A 35 -2.54 1.44 13.78
N TYR A 36 -1.39 1.91 13.28
CA TYR A 36 -0.33 2.49 14.14
C TYR A 36 -0.76 3.79 14.81
N PHE A 37 -1.62 4.57 14.16
CA PHE A 37 -2.11 5.84 14.70
C PHE A 37 -3.31 5.60 15.61
N ALA A 38 -4.25 4.76 15.18
CA ALA A 38 -5.45 4.44 15.96
C ALA A 38 -5.12 3.77 17.31
N ALA A 39 -4.11 2.91 17.36
CA ALA A 39 -3.71 2.22 18.59
C ALA A 39 -3.26 3.16 19.72
N ILE A 40 -2.91 4.41 19.40
CA ILE A 40 -2.43 5.41 20.37
C ILE A 40 -3.26 6.71 20.32
N GLY A 41 -4.42 6.71 19.66
CA GLY A 41 -5.27 7.91 19.55
C GLY A 41 -4.65 9.06 18.76
N ALA A 42 -3.78 8.77 17.78
CA ALA A 42 -3.04 9.75 17.00
C ALA A 42 -3.68 10.06 15.63
N GLU A 43 -5.00 9.91 15.48
CA GLU A 43 -5.72 10.16 14.23
C GLU A 43 -5.62 11.61 13.77
N ALA A 44 -5.59 12.58 14.69
CA ALA A 44 -5.35 13.98 14.36
C ALA A 44 -3.94 14.21 13.77
N GLN A 45 -2.95 13.50 14.30
CA GLN A 45 -1.57 13.53 13.78
C GLN A 45 -1.49 12.85 12.41
N LEU A 46 -2.19 11.73 12.20
CA LEU A 46 -2.31 11.10 10.88
C LEU A 46 -2.91 12.08 9.86
N GLN A 47 -4.00 12.76 10.23
CA GLN A 47 -4.64 13.74 9.36
C GLN A 47 -3.67 14.86 8.97
N ALA A 48 -2.91 15.41 9.92
CA ALA A 48 -1.89 16.41 9.65
C ALA A 48 -0.77 15.90 8.71
N VAL A 49 -0.36 14.64 8.83
CA VAL A 49 0.61 14.01 7.91
C VAL A 49 0.03 13.88 6.50
N CYS A 50 -1.22 13.43 6.37
CA CYS A 50 -1.91 13.34 5.08
C CYS A 50 -2.05 14.72 4.41
N ASP A 51 -2.44 15.75 5.18
CA ASP A 51 -2.58 17.12 4.69
C ASP A 51 -1.23 17.69 4.25
N HIS A 52 -0.16 17.42 4.99
CA HIS A 52 1.20 17.81 4.60
C HIS A 52 1.62 17.19 3.27
N ILE A 53 1.45 15.86 3.10
CA ILE A 53 1.77 15.16 1.85
C ILE A 53 1.01 15.78 0.68
N ARG A 54 -0.30 16.01 0.84
CA ARG A 54 -1.15 16.51 -0.24
C ARG A 54 -0.88 17.96 -0.63
N THR A 55 -0.49 18.79 0.33
CA THR A 55 -0.21 20.21 0.07
C THR A 55 1.20 20.43 -0.47
N GLN A 56 2.20 19.75 0.09
CA GLN A 56 3.60 19.94 -0.29
C GLN A 56 4.02 19.06 -1.49
N TYR A 57 3.42 17.87 -1.61
CA TYR A 57 3.79 16.87 -2.63
C TYR A 57 2.56 16.32 -3.37
N PRO A 58 1.71 17.16 -3.99
CA PRO A 58 0.45 16.75 -4.63
C PRO A 58 0.64 15.77 -5.81
N HIS A 59 1.87 15.57 -6.28
CA HIS A 59 2.22 14.64 -7.36
C HIS A 59 2.55 13.22 -6.86
N ILE A 60 2.66 13.01 -5.54
CA ILE A 60 2.93 11.71 -4.93
C ILE A 60 1.61 11.10 -4.46
N VAL A 61 1.36 9.85 -4.84
CA VAL A 61 0.13 9.14 -4.50
C VAL A 61 0.07 8.91 -2.98
N LEU A 62 -1.02 9.32 -2.34
CA LEU A 62 -1.31 9.01 -0.95
C LEU A 62 -2.23 7.78 -0.84
N ILE A 63 -1.71 6.69 -0.26
CA ILE A 63 -2.45 5.44 -0.09
C ILE A 63 -2.79 5.25 1.40
N LEU A 64 -4.06 5.28 1.77
CA LEU A 64 -4.48 4.93 3.12
C LEU A 64 -4.58 3.41 3.25
N ASP A 65 -3.66 2.79 4.00
CA ASP A 65 -3.70 1.35 4.22
C ASP A 65 -4.60 1.02 5.42
N ALA A 66 -5.90 0.90 5.17
CA ALA A 66 -6.95 0.72 6.17
C ALA A 66 -7.63 -0.65 6.17
N LYS A 67 -7.47 -1.44 5.10
CA LYS A 67 -8.04 -2.78 4.89
C LYS A 67 -9.53 -2.87 5.27
N ARG A 68 -10.30 -1.84 4.92
CA ARG A 68 -11.73 -1.75 5.27
C ARG A 68 -12.53 -2.83 4.56
N GLY A 69 -13.64 -3.23 5.16
CA GLY A 69 -14.55 -4.22 4.61
C GLY A 69 -15.79 -4.31 5.51
N ASP A 70 -16.90 -3.77 5.03
CA ASP A 70 -18.20 -3.77 5.70
C ASP A 70 -19.30 -3.67 4.63
N ILE A 71 -20.58 -3.72 4.99
CA ILE A 71 -21.69 -3.68 4.05
C ILE A 71 -22.47 -2.37 4.11
N GLY A 72 -23.16 -2.05 3.01
CA GLY A 72 -24.13 -0.95 2.93
C GLY A 72 -23.56 0.41 3.37
N ASP A 73 -24.32 1.12 4.21
CA ASP A 73 -23.98 2.47 4.66
C ASP A 73 -22.66 2.53 5.44
N THR A 74 -22.29 1.45 6.14
CA THR A 74 -21.02 1.40 6.89
C THR A 74 -19.82 1.44 5.94
N ALA A 75 -19.88 0.75 4.80
CA ALA A 75 -18.85 0.84 3.78
C ALA A 75 -18.73 2.25 3.20
N SER A 76 -19.85 2.95 3.01
CA SER A 76 -19.88 4.36 2.58
C SER A 76 -19.21 5.30 3.59
N LEU A 77 -19.40 5.07 4.90
CA LEU A 77 -18.70 5.84 5.94
C LEU A 77 -17.18 5.62 5.90
N TYR A 78 -16.72 4.41 5.59
CA TYR A 78 -15.30 4.12 5.41
C TYR A 78 -14.72 4.70 4.13
N ALA A 79 -15.47 4.73 3.02
CA ALA A 79 -15.06 5.43 1.81
C ALA A 79 -14.91 6.94 2.09
N ARG A 80 -15.87 7.53 2.81
CA ARG A 80 -15.79 8.92 3.28
C ARG A 80 -14.59 9.19 4.17
N GLU A 81 -14.30 8.30 5.12
CA GLU A 81 -13.09 8.38 5.96
C GLU A 81 -11.82 8.47 5.09
N ALA A 82 -11.69 7.58 4.12
CA ALA A 82 -10.49 7.52 3.28
C ALA A 82 -10.35 8.72 2.35
N TYR A 83 -11.42 9.05 1.60
CA TYR A 83 -11.35 9.97 0.47
C TYR A 83 -11.75 11.41 0.80
N GLU A 84 -12.49 11.65 1.89
CA GLU A 84 -12.88 13.00 2.32
C GLU A 84 -12.15 13.47 3.58
N ARG A 85 -12.04 12.61 4.61
CA ARG A 85 -11.34 13.00 5.85
C ARG A 85 -9.82 13.00 5.68
N TYR A 86 -9.25 11.88 5.24
CA TYR A 86 -7.81 11.77 4.99
C TYR A 86 -7.43 12.18 3.56
N GLN A 87 -8.43 12.36 2.70
CA GLN A 87 -8.28 12.78 1.31
C GLN A 87 -7.25 11.96 0.52
N ALA A 88 -7.13 10.68 0.84
CA ALA A 88 -6.22 9.76 0.17
C ALA A 88 -6.58 9.62 -1.31
N ASP A 89 -5.60 9.27 -2.13
CA ASP A 89 -5.81 8.97 -3.55
C ASP A 89 -6.24 7.52 -3.75
N ALA A 90 -5.81 6.62 -2.86
CA ALA A 90 -6.26 5.24 -2.84
C ALA A 90 -6.39 4.69 -1.43
N VAL A 91 -7.17 3.61 -1.27
CA VAL A 91 -7.36 2.91 0.01
C VAL A 91 -7.29 1.40 -0.16
N THR A 92 -6.76 0.70 0.85
CA THR A 92 -6.80 -0.77 0.85
C THR A 92 -8.11 -1.31 1.41
N VAL A 93 -8.68 -2.33 0.75
CA VAL A 93 -9.97 -2.95 1.12
C VAL A 93 -9.92 -4.48 1.09
N ASN A 94 -10.72 -5.14 1.91
CA ASN A 94 -10.84 -6.59 1.99
C ASN A 94 -12.06 -7.09 1.19
N PRO A 95 -11.89 -7.97 0.18
CA PRO A 95 -12.99 -8.40 -0.70
C PRO A 95 -13.91 -9.47 -0.09
N TYR A 96 -13.66 -9.93 1.12
CA TYR A 96 -14.31 -11.11 1.69
C TYR A 96 -15.85 -11.04 1.68
N LEU A 97 -16.43 -9.85 1.88
CA LEU A 97 -17.87 -9.66 1.94
C LEU A 97 -18.54 -9.53 0.56
N GLY A 98 -17.79 -9.57 -0.53
CA GLY A 98 -18.32 -9.51 -1.89
C GLY A 98 -18.27 -8.13 -2.53
N THR A 99 -18.77 -8.02 -3.77
CA THR A 99 -18.63 -6.80 -4.60
C THR A 99 -19.33 -5.59 -3.99
N ASP A 100 -20.51 -5.78 -3.42
CA ASP A 100 -21.33 -4.74 -2.80
C ASP A 100 -20.59 -4.04 -1.65
N SER A 101 -19.78 -4.76 -0.87
CA SER A 101 -18.91 -4.16 0.16
C SER A 101 -17.81 -3.24 -0.39
N LEU A 102 -17.43 -3.42 -1.67
CA LEU A 102 -16.41 -2.63 -2.35
C LEU A 102 -17.00 -1.47 -3.16
N GLU A 103 -18.28 -1.54 -3.54
CA GLU A 103 -18.90 -0.55 -4.43
C GLU A 103 -18.75 0.90 -3.97
N PRO A 104 -18.91 1.26 -2.67
CA PRO A 104 -18.72 2.64 -2.24
C PRO A 104 -17.31 3.18 -2.52
N PHE A 105 -16.30 2.31 -2.43
CA PHE A 105 -14.92 2.68 -2.74
C PHE A 105 -14.70 2.78 -4.26
N LEU A 106 -15.09 1.74 -5.00
CA LEU A 106 -14.92 1.66 -6.46
C LEU A 106 -15.63 2.80 -7.19
N ARG A 107 -16.81 3.22 -6.73
CA ARG A 107 -17.60 4.28 -7.38
C ARG A 107 -17.10 5.69 -7.06
N THR A 108 -16.13 5.85 -6.15
CA THR A 108 -15.59 7.17 -5.83
C THR A 108 -14.70 7.65 -6.97
N THR A 109 -15.18 8.64 -7.74
CA THR A 109 -14.53 9.10 -8.96
C THR A 109 -13.13 9.68 -8.70
N GLY A 110 -12.16 9.29 -9.52
CA GLY A 110 -10.77 9.78 -9.44
C GLY A 110 -9.99 9.22 -8.24
N LYS A 111 -10.48 8.14 -7.62
CA LYS A 111 -9.86 7.48 -6.47
C LYS A 111 -9.62 6.00 -6.75
N GLY A 112 -8.53 5.48 -6.21
CA GLY A 112 -8.13 4.08 -6.35
C GLY A 112 -8.64 3.19 -5.22
N THR A 113 -9.02 1.96 -5.57
CA THR A 113 -9.36 0.89 -4.62
C THR A 113 -8.34 -0.24 -4.73
N ILE A 114 -7.57 -0.49 -3.66
CA ILE A 114 -6.51 -1.50 -3.64
C ILE A 114 -7.01 -2.74 -2.88
N VAL A 115 -7.40 -3.78 -3.60
CA VAL A 115 -8.06 -4.94 -3.02
C VAL A 115 -7.03 -5.97 -2.53
N LEU A 116 -7.24 -6.52 -1.33
CA LEU A 116 -6.42 -7.63 -0.84
C LEU A 116 -6.60 -8.86 -1.73
N CYS A 117 -5.50 -9.36 -2.32
CA CYS A 117 -5.51 -10.50 -3.22
C CYS A 117 -4.71 -11.67 -2.65
N ARG A 118 -3.37 -11.53 -2.59
CA ARG A 118 -2.46 -12.56 -2.08
C ARG A 118 -1.47 -11.95 -1.11
N THR A 119 -1.66 -12.13 0.20
CA THR A 119 -0.85 -11.43 1.22
C THR A 119 0.41 -12.20 1.62
N SER A 120 1.43 -11.50 2.14
CA SER A 120 2.75 -12.08 2.45
C SER A 120 2.85 -12.83 3.80
N ASN A 121 1.78 -12.84 4.61
CA ASN A 121 1.82 -13.43 5.94
C ASN A 121 1.76 -14.99 5.91
N PRO A 122 2.29 -15.69 6.93
CA PRO A 122 2.30 -17.16 6.97
C PRO A 122 0.90 -17.80 6.84
N GLY A 123 -0.11 -17.22 7.48
CA GLY A 123 -1.50 -17.71 7.43
C GLY A 123 -2.26 -17.40 6.14
N SER A 124 -1.63 -16.74 5.17
CA SER A 124 -2.31 -16.34 3.91
C SER A 124 -2.90 -17.54 3.16
N ALA A 125 -2.22 -18.70 3.18
CA ALA A 125 -2.64 -19.90 2.47
C ALA A 125 -3.88 -20.59 3.07
N GLU A 126 -4.27 -20.26 4.31
CA GLU A 126 -5.44 -20.85 4.98
C GLU A 126 -6.70 -20.72 4.13
N PHE A 127 -6.92 -19.53 3.55
CA PHE A 127 -8.05 -19.25 2.67
C PHE A 127 -7.62 -18.95 1.24
N GLN A 128 -6.56 -18.16 1.04
CA GLN A 128 -6.24 -17.60 -0.29
C GLN A 128 -5.81 -18.68 -1.29
N SER A 129 -5.23 -19.78 -0.80
CA SER A 129 -4.80 -20.92 -1.62
C SER A 129 -5.86 -22.01 -1.75
N GLN A 130 -7.03 -21.87 -1.12
CA GLN A 130 -8.13 -22.82 -1.27
C GLN A 130 -8.68 -22.76 -2.70
N LEU A 131 -9.02 -23.93 -3.24
CA LEU A 131 -9.48 -24.05 -4.61
C LEU A 131 -10.98 -23.82 -4.71
N ILE A 132 -11.38 -22.92 -5.61
CA ILE A 132 -12.75 -22.73 -6.06
C ILE A 132 -12.76 -23.15 -7.54
N ASN A 133 -13.44 -24.25 -7.86
CA ASN A 133 -13.45 -24.82 -9.21
C ASN A 133 -12.04 -25.05 -9.81
N ASN A 134 -11.12 -25.60 -9.00
CA ASN A 134 -9.70 -25.82 -9.34
C ASN A 134 -8.83 -24.56 -9.54
N GLU A 135 -9.34 -23.37 -9.20
CA GLU A 135 -8.59 -22.12 -9.21
C GLU A 135 -8.38 -21.64 -7.76
N PRO A 136 -7.15 -21.28 -7.33
CA PRO A 136 -6.93 -20.70 -6.01
C PRO A 136 -7.75 -19.42 -5.81
N LEU A 137 -8.30 -19.21 -4.61
CA LEU A 137 -9.14 -18.05 -4.29
C LEU A 137 -8.48 -16.71 -4.66
N TYR A 138 -7.18 -16.54 -4.45
CA TYR A 138 -6.52 -15.29 -4.84
C TYR A 138 -6.53 -15.05 -6.36
N GLN A 139 -6.48 -16.10 -7.19
CA GLN A 139 -6.59 -15.96 -8.65
C GLN A 139 -8.03 -15.60 -9.05
N VAL A 140 -9.03 -16.16 -8.38
CA VAL A 140 -10.45 -15.76 -8.53
C VAL A 140 -10.64 -14.29 -8.19
N ILE A 141 -10.03 -13.81 -7.10
CA ILE A 141 -10.04 -12.38 -6.72
C ILE A 141 -9.36 -11.53 -7.80
N ALA A 142 -8.17 -11.92 -8.27
CA ALA A 142 -7.46 -11.19 -9.32
C ALA A 142 -8.28 -11.08 -10.61
N ARG A 143 -8.92 -12.17 -11.02
CA ARG A 143 -9.77 -12.21 -12.21
C ARG A 143 -11.02 -11.36 -12.04
N THR A 144 -11.64 -11.38 -10.87
CA THR A 144 -12.79 -10.54 -10.54
C THR A 144 -12.41 -9.06 -10.55
N ALA A 145 -11.24 -8.71 -10.01
CA ALA A 145 -10.73 -7.35 -10.08
C ALA A 145 -10.56 -6.89 -11.53
N ALA A 146 -9.87 -7.68 -12.36
CA ALA A 146 -9.58 -7.33 -13.75
C ALA A 146 -10.84 -7.22 -14.64
N THR A 147 -11.83 -8.09 -14.42
CA THR A 147 -12.99 -8.21 -15.33
C THR A 147 -14.25 -7.50 -14.84
N LYS A 148 -14.39 -7.30 -13.53
CA LYS A 148 -15.58 -6.71 -12.92
C LYS A 148 -15.26 -5.40 -12.21
N TRP A 149 -14.43 -5.41 -11.17
CA TRP A 149 -14.23 -4.21 -10.34
C TRP A 149 -13.56 -3.07 -11.10
N ASN A 150 -12.61 -3.38 -11.97
CA ASN A 150 -11.94 -2.38 -12.80
C ASN A 150 -12.86 -1.74 -13.88
N THR A 151 -14.08 -2.25 -14.07
CA THR A 151 -15.10 -1.62 -14.92
C THR A 151 -15.99 -0.64 -14.14
N VAL A 152 -15.94 -0.69 -12.80
CA VAL A 152 -16.68 0.20 -11.90
C VAL A 152 -15.83 1.41 -11.51
N GLY A 153 -14.53 1.22 -11.26
CA GLY A 153 -13.58 2.29 -10.98
C GLY A 153 -12.14 1.78 -10.90
N ASP A 154 -11.20 2.69 -10.63
CA ASP A 154 -9.77 2.39 -10.67
C ASP A 154 -9.38 1.36 -9.59
N CYS A 155 -8.96 0.18 -10.03
CA CYS A 155 -8.65 -0.94 -9.16
C CYS A 155 -7.16 -1.28 -9.19
N ALA A 156 -6.63 -1.68 -8.04
CA ALA A 156 -5.30 -2.25 -7.88
C ALA A 156 -5.38 -3.44 -6.92
N LEU A 157 -4.32 -4.25 -6.82
CA LEU A 157 -4.28 -5.40 -5.92
C LEU A 157 -3.12 -5.36 -4.95
N VAL A 158 -3.33 -5.88 -3.74
CA VAL A 158 -2.24 -6.19 -2.80
C VAL A 158 -1.75 -7.62 -3.05
N VAL A 159 -0.47 -7.74 -3.43
CA VAL A 159 0.19 -9.02 -3.73
C VAL A 159 1.55 -9.05 -3.05
N GLY A 160 1.79 -10.00 -2.16
CA GLY A 160 3.02 -10.08 -1.37
C GLY A 160 4.25 -10.46 -2.20
N ALA A 161 5.41 -9.91 -1.84
CA ALA A 161 6.68 -10.19 -2.52
C ALA A 161 7.27 -11.59 -2.25
N THR A 162 6.77 -12.30 -1.24
CA THR A 162 7.39 -13.55 -0.72
C THR A 162 7.31 -14.72 -1.69
N TYR A 163 6.37 -14.68 -2.65
CA TYR A 163 6.13 -15.77 -3.60
C TYR A 163 6.17 -15.23 -5.04
N PRO A 164 7.36 -15.14 -5.67
CA PRO A 164 7.52 -14.59 -7.02
C PRO A 164 6.66 -15.30 -8.08
N THR A 165 6.42 -16.61 -7.94
CA THR A 165 5.55 -17.37 -8.83
C THR A 165 4.10 -16.90 -8.75
N GLU A 166 3.55 -16.77 -7.54
CA GLU A 166 2.16 -16.31 -7.35
C GLU A 166 2.00 -14.85 -7.79
N LEU A 167 3.03 -14.00 -7.62
CA LEU A 167 3.04 -12.63 -8.14
C LEU A 167 2.97 -12.62 -9.68
N ALA A 168 3.73 -13.48 -10.35
CA ALA A 168 3.70 -13.61 -11.81
C ALA A 168 2.35 -14.14 -12.31
N GLU A 169 1.75 -15.10 -11.60
CA GLU A 169 0.41 -15.61 -11.91
C GLU A 169 -0.65 -14.51 -11.80
N VAL A 170 -0.62 -13.70 -10.73
CA VAL A 170 -1.52 -12.56 -10.60
C VAL A 170 -1.28 -11.53 -11.70
N ARG A 171 -0.02 -11.18 -12.00
CA ARG A 171 0.32 -10.25 -13.11
C ARG A 171 -0.25 -10.75 -14.44
N ALA A 172 -0.12 -12.04 -14.74
CA ALA A 172 -0.66 -12.62 -15.97
C ALA A 172 -2.19 -12.49 -16.08
N ILE A 173 -2.90 -12.53 -14.94
CA ILE A 173 -4.36 -12.35 -14.89
C ILE A 173 -4.75 -10.89 -15.08
N VAL A 174 -4.04 -9.95 -14.45
CA VAL A 174 -4.49 -8.55 -14.34
C VAL A 174 -3.90 -7.59 -15.39
N GLY A 175 -2.99 -8.06 -16.25
CA GLY A 175 -2.39 -7.25 -17.30
C GLY A 175 -1.59 -6.08 -16.71
N ASP A 176 -1.95 -4.84 -17.03
CA ASP A 176 -1.22 -3.63 -16.58
C ASP A 176 -1.75 -3.03 -15.25
N MET A 177 -2.73 -3.66 -14.61
CA MET A 177 -3.27 -3.19 -13.33
C MET A 177 -2.16 -2.98 -12.29
N PRO A 178 -2.14 -1.86 -11.55
CA PRO A 178 -1.13 -1.64 -10.51
C PRO A 178 -1.19 -2.69 -9.39
N LEU A 179 -0.03 -3.13 -8.93
CA LEU A 179 0.12 -4.05 -7.81
C LEU A 179 0.85 -3.36 -6.66
N LEU A 180 0.21 -3.27 -5.50
CA LEU A 180 0.85 -2.89 -4.24
C LEU A 180 1.56 -4.12 -3.66
N VAL A 181 2.88 -4.05 -3.59
CA VAL A 181 3.75 -5.17 -3.21
C VAL A 181 4.41 -4.91 -1.85
N PRO A 182 3.79 -5.35 -0.74
CA PRO A 182 4.42 -5.30 0.58
C PRO A 182 5.45 -6.42 0.76
N GLY A 183 6.42 -6.17 1.64
CA GLY A 183 7.29 -7.22 2.19
C GLY A 183 8.75 -7.21 1.72
N ILE A 184 9.16 -6.21 0.93
CA ILE A 184 10.58 -6.06 0.56
C ILE A 184 11.39 -5.54 1.75
N GLY A 185 12.60 -6.08 1.93
CA GLY A 185 13.53 -5.74 3.02
C GLY A 185 13.23 -6.45 4.34
N ALA A 186 12.25 -5.97 5.11
CA ALA A 186 12.02 -6.46 6.49
C ALA A 186 11.30 -7.81 6.58
N GLN A 187 10.76 -8.34 5.49
CA GLN A 187 10.13 -9.67 5.42
C GLN A 187 10.91 -10.63 4.50
N GLY A 188 12.13 -10.26 4.09
CA GLY A 188 12.98 -11.11 3.25
C GLY A 188 12.60 -11.18 1.77
N GLY A 189 11.70 -10.32 1.29
CA GLY A 189 11.36 -10.24 -0.13
C GLY A 189 12.53 -9.77 -0.99
N ASP A 190 12.88 -10.55 -2.00
CA ASP A 190 13.90 -10.24 -3.00
C ASP A 190 13.37 -9.22 -4.01
N VAL A 191 14.00 -8.04 -4.06
CA VAL A 191 13.66 -6.95 -4.99
C VAL A 191 13.74 -7.42 -6.44
N GLN A 192 14.78 -8.16 -6.80
CA GLN A 192 14.98 -8.64 -8.18
C GLN A 192 13.84 -9.57 -8.58
N ALA A 193 13.54 -10.55 -7.73
CA ALA A 193 12.48 -11.51 -8.01
C ALA A 193 11.10 -10.83 -8.09
N ALA A 194 10.79 -9.93 -7.16
CA ALA A 194 9.52 -9.20 -7.16
C ALA A 194 9.35 -8.32 -8.41
N VAL A 195 10.38 -7.57 -8.81
CA VAL A 195 10.33 -6.72 -10.00
C VAL A 195 10.23 -7.57 -11.27
N THR A 196 11.03 -8.62 -11.40
CA THR A 196 11.05 -9.49 -12.59
C THR A 196 9.72 -10.20 -12.78
N SER A 197 9.12 -10.71 -11.70
CA SER A 197 7.84 -11.42 -11.74
C SER A 197 6.63 -10.50 -11.89
N GLY A 198 6.71 -9.28 -11.35
CA GLY A 198 5.53 -8.43 -11.18
C GLY A 198 5.46 -7.21 -12.08
N ARG A 199 6.52 -6.81 -12.80
CA ARG A 199 6.50 -5.64 -13.68
C ARG A 199 5.62 -5.86 -14.90
N THR A 200 5.07 -4.79 -15.44
CA THR A 200 4.43 -4.79 -16.77
C THR A 200 5.48 -4.89 -17.87
N ALA A 201 5.04 -5.09 -19.12
CA ALA A 201 5.92 -5.09 -20.29
C ALA A 201 6.72 -3.76 -20.44
N ASN A 202 6.18 -2.66 -19.91
CA ASN A 202 6.81 -1.34 -19.91
C ASN A 202 7.73 -1.10 -18.70
N GLY A 203 7.95 -2.11 -17.85
CA GLY A 203 8.80 -1.97 -16.66
C GLY A 203 8.14 -1.25 -15.47
N THR A 204 6.82 -1.07 -15.49
CA THR A 204 6.07 -0.33 -14.47
C THR A 204 5.06 -1.23 -13.74
N GLY A 205 4.04 -0.63 -13.10
CA GLY A 205 2.89 -1.35 -12.53
C GLY A 205 3.11 -1.97 -11.14
N LEU A 206 4.24 -1.70 -10.50
CA LEU A 206 4.54 -2.13 -9.13
C LEU A 206 4.69 -0.93 -8.20
N ILE A 207 4.00 -0.97 -7.07
CA ILE A 207 4.20 -0.08 -5.92
C ILE A 207 4.86 -0.91 -4.82
N ILE A 208 6.19 -0.91 -4.77
CA ILE A 208 6.95 -1.68 -3.79
C ILE A 208 6.97 -0.94 -2.46
N ASN A 209 6.42 -1.55 -1.41
CA ASN A 209 6.35 -0.95 -0.08
C ASN A 209 7.49 -1.42 0.82
N SER A 210 8.27 -0.45 1.32
CA SER A 210 9.26 -0.63 2.39
C SER A 210 8.97 0.35 3.52
N SER A 211 8.55 -0.16 4.68
CA SER A 211 8.24 0.67 5.85
C SER A 211 9.38 0.63 6.88
N ARG A 212 9.49 -0.46 7.65
CA ARG A 212 10.42 -0.54 8.80
C ARG A 212 11.89 -0.31 8.41
N ALA A 213 12.32 -0.81 7.26
CA ALA A 213 13.71 -0.63 6.80
C ALA A 213 14.05 0.85 6.56
N VAL A 214 13.09 1.64 6.06
CA VAL A 214 13.25 3.08 5.84
C VAL A 214 13.07 3.84 7.16
N LEU A 215 11.95 3.63 7.85
CA LEU A 215 11.59 4.40 9.06
C LEU A 215 12.57 4.23 10.21
N TYR A 216 13.20 3.05 10.34
CA TYR A 216 14.09 2.71 11.45
C TYR A 216 15.54 2.52 11.00
N ALA A 217 15.93 3.14 9.88
CA ALA A 217 17.31 3.19 9.42
C ALA A 217 18.25 3.83 10.46
N SER A 218 17.72 4.74 11.29
CA SER A 218 18.38 5.25 12.49
C SER A 218 17.34 5.57 13.59
N ASN A 219 17.79 5.61 14.83
CA ASN A 219 17.02 6.06 16.00
C ASN A 219 17.54 7.39 16.60
N GLY A 220 18.54 8.00 15.96
CA GLY A 220 19.18 9.25 16.36
C GLY A 220 18.49 10.49 15.79
N THR A 221 19.18 11.64 15.87
CA THR A 221 18.73 12.91 15.27
C THR A 221 18.88 12.94 13.75
N ASP A 222 19.60 11.98 13.17
CA ASP A 222 19.84 11.82 11.74
C ASP A 222 18.80 10.91 11.05
N PHE A 223 17.74 10.50 11.76
CA PHE A 223 16.75 9.52 11.27
C PHE A 223 16.17 9.84 9.89
N ALA A 224 15.88 11.10 9.59
CA ALA A 224 15.35 11.52 8.30
C ALA A 224 16.38 11.34 7.17
N HIS A 225 17.65 11.67 7.43
CA HIS A 225 18.75 11.46 6.48
C HIS A 225 19.04 9.97 6.25
N ALA A 226 19.05 9.17 7.33
CA ALA A 226 19.21 7.73 7.23
C ALA A 226 18.07 7.08 6.43
N ALA A 227 16.83 7.50 6.66
CA ALA A 227 15.67 7.04 5.90
C ALA A 227 15.80 7.37 4.40
N ARG A 228 16.22 8.58 4.06
CA ARG A 228 16.51 8.98 2.67
C ARG A 228 17.54 8.07 2.02
N THR A 229 18.64 7.77 2.69
CA THR A 229 19.69 6.89 2.16
C THR A 229 19.13 5.50 1.84
N VAL A 230 18.33 4.92 2.73
CA VAL A 230 17.69 3.62 2.47
C VAL A 230 16.65 3.69 1.34
N ALA A 231 15.87 4.78 1.27
CA ALA A 231 14.89 4.98 0.20
C ALA A 231 15.56 5.08 -1.19
N LEU A 232 16.66 5.84 -1.31
CA LEU A 232 17.46 5.95 -2.52
C LEU A 232 18.02 4.58 -2.95
N SER A 233 18.67 3.87 -2.03
CA SER A 233 19.21 2.53 -2.30
C SER A 233 18.13 1.56 -2.77
N THR A 234 16.95 1.58 -2.13
CA THR A 234 15.81 0.75 -2.52
C THR A 234 15.31 1.11 -3.91
N ARG A 235 15.14 2.40 -4.21
CA ARG A 235 14.71 2.89 -5.54
C ARG A 235 15.69 2.47 -6.63
N ASP A 236 16.98 2.62 -6.39
CA ASP A 236 18.02 2.32 -7.37
C ASP A 236 18.11 0.82 -7.63
N ALA A 237 17.96 -0.01 -6.59
CA ALA A 237 17.83 -1.47 -6.73
C ALA A 237 16.59 -1.86 -7.56
N ILE A 238 15.44 -1.22 -7.36
CA ILE A 238 14.23 -1.46 -8.17
C ILE A 238 14.48 -1.09 -9.64
N ARG A 239 15.07 0.07 -9.90
CA ARG A 239 15.34 0.57 -11.25
C ARG A 239 16.30 -0.32 -12.03
N GLN A 240 17.25 -0.96 -11.35
CA GLN A 240 18.17 -1.92 -11.98
C GLN A 240 17.45 -3.06 -12.70
N PHE A 241 16.28 -3.48 -12.21
CA PHE A 241 15.50 -4.60 -12.75
C PHE A 241 14.23 -4.17 -13.49
N SER A 242 13.98 -2.86 -13.59
CA SER A 242 12.78 -2.32 -14.26
C SER A 242 12.97 -2.16 -15.77
N ASN A 243 14.22 -2.11 -16.25
CA ASN A 243 14.57 -1.94 -17.67
C ASN A 243 14.50 -3.24 -18.49
#